data_AF-A0A958Y9D1-F1
#
_entry.id   AF-A0A958Y9D1-F1
#
_cell.length_a   1.000
_cell.length_b   1.000
_cell.length_c   1.000
_cell.angle_alpha   90.00
_cell.angle_beta   90.00
_cell.angle_gamma   90.00
#
_symmetry.space_group_name_H-M   'P 1'
#
loop_
_entity.id
_entity.type
_entity.pdbx_description
1 polymer ?
#
loop_
_entity_poly.entity_id
_entity_poly.type
_entity_poly.pdbx_seq_one_letter_code
_entity_poly.pdbx_strand_id
1 'polypeptide(L)'
;VSNHDLSNLQLHFASVGRSNSEEGSNGFVDRYKRKYGDTPTKMATRGFDLTMDTVLRLVTSSSLYTSVKDDELTEYVENKF
;
A
#
# COMPACT_ATOMS: atom_id res chain seq x y z
N VAL A 1 -26.89 -3.97 13.29
CA VAL A 1 -26.67 -4.61 11.98
C VAL A 1 -25.78 -5.81 12.21
N SER A 2 -26.20 -7.03 11.86
CA SER A 2 -25.41 -8.23 12.13
C SER A 2 -24.40 -8.48 11.01
N ASN A 3 -23.31 -9.17 11.29
CA ASN A 3 -22.31 -9.52 10.26
C ASN A 3 -22.89 -10.38 9.14
N HIS A 4 -23.95 -11.14 9.44
CA HIS A 4 -24.65 -11.98 8.47
C HIS A 4 -25.42 -11.14 7.43
N ASP A 5 -25.97 -10.00 7.85
CA ASP A 5 -26.70 -9.09 6.96
C ASP A 5 -25.76 -8.39 5.98
N LEU A 6 -24.56 -8.03 6.45
CA LEU A 6 -23.53 -7.34 5.68
C LEU A 6 -22.79 -8.28 4.70
N SER A 7 -22.61 -9.56 5.05
CA SER A 7 -22.05 -10.58 4.15
C SER A 7 -22.91 -10.80 2.91
N ASN A 8 -24.24 -10.62 3.04
CA ASN A 8 -25.18 -10.83 1.95
C ASN A 8 -25.15 -9.69 0.91
N LEU A 9 -24.61 -8.52 1.28
CA LEU A 9 -24.36 -7.40 0.37
C LEU A 9 -23.01 -7.50 -0.38
N GLN A 10 -22.23 -8.57 -0.17
CA GLN A 10 -20.87 -8.71 -0.70
C GLN A 10 -19.96 -7.51 -0.39
N LEU A 11 -20.22 -6.79 0.70
CA LEU A 11 -19.32 -5.74 1.15
C LEU A 11 -18.07 -6.42 1.72
N HIS A 12 -16.94 -6.21 1.07
CA HIS A 12 -15.65 -6.50 1.70
C HIS A 12 -15.56 -5.64 2.95
N PHE A 13 -15.71 -6.26 4.12
CA PHE A 13 -15.41 -5.60 5.38
C PHE A 13 -13.96 -5.11 5.33
N ALA A 14 -13.72 -3.90 5.83
CA ALA A 14 -12.36 -3.42 6.06
C ALA A 14 -11.69 -4.27 7.14
N SER A 15 -11.16 -5.42 6.73
CA SER A 15 -10.26 -6.24 7.55
C SER A 15 -8.92 -5.51 7.59
N VAL A 16 -8.46 -5.19 8.80
CA VAL A 16 -7.12 -4.62 9.05
C VAL A 16 -6.00 -5.54 8.55
N GLY A 17 -6.31 -6.80 8.26
CA GLY A 17 -5.47 -7.66 7.44
C GLY A 17 -6.15 -7.93 6.10
N ARG A 18 -5.73 -7.21 5.04
CA ARG A 18 -5.67 -7.91 3.75
C ARG A 18 -4.72 -9.08 3.98
N SER A 19 -5.21 -10.30 3.85
CA SER A 19 -4.31 -11.40 3.55
C SER A 19 -3.72 -11.08 2.18
N ASN A 20 -2.53 -10.49 2.16
CA ASN A 20 -1.66 -10.43 0.99
C ASN A 20 -1.15 -11.85 0.65
N SER A 21 -2.07 -12.81 0.63
CA SER A 21 -1.93 -14.06 -0.09
C SER A 21 -2.53 -13.80 -1.46
N GLU A 22 -1.71 -14.04 -2.49
CA GLU A 22 -2.02 -13.95 -3.93
C GLU A 22 -1.71 -12.54 -4.50
N GLU A 23 -0.72 -12.30 -5.36
CA GLU A 23 0.03 -13.14 -6.30
C GLU A 23 1.24 -12.30 -6.78
N GLY A 24 2.47 -12.71 -6.49
CA GLY A 24 3.69 -12.05 -6.97
C GLY A 24 4.66 -11.68 -5.85
N SER A 25 5.91 -12.11 -6.01
CA SER A 25 7.03 -11.70 -5.16
C SER A 25 7.07 -10.17 -5.06
N ASN A 26 6.79 -9.63 -3.88
CA ASN A 26 6.96 -8.20 -3.65
C ASN A 26 8.46 -7.94 -3.59
N GLY A 27 9.00 -7.36 -4.67
CA GLY A 27 10.43 -7.12 -4.82
C GLY A 27 11.05 -6.30 -3.68
N PHE A 28 10.27 -5.43 -3.03
CA PHE A 28 10.73 -4.74 -1.81
C PHE A 28 10.87 -5.72 -0.63
N VAL A 29 9.83 -6.50 -0.34
CA VAL A 29 9.83 -7.48 0.77
C VAL A 29 10.97 -8.49 0.61
N ASP A 30 11.19 -9.00 -0.60
CA ASP A 30 12.24 -9.99 -0.87
C ASP A 30 13.64 -9.40 -0.75
N ARG A 31 13.84 -8.16 -1.22
CA ARG A 31 15.12 -7.46 -1.05
C ARG A 31 15.36 -7.10 0.42
N TYR A 32 14.31 -6.71 1.14
CA TYR A 32 14.39 -6.41 2.57
C TYR A 32 14.80 -7.65 3.37
N LYS A 33 14.11 -8.78 3.17
CA LYS A 33 14.45 -10.08 3.80
C LYS A 33 15.88 -10.51 3.51
N ARG A 34 16.33 -10.39 2.25
CA ARG A 34 17.70 -10.75 1.87
C ARG A 34 18.76 -9.90 2.55
N LYS A 35 18.46 -8.62 2.77
CA LYS A 35 19.40 -7.65 3.36
C LYS A 35 19.42 -7.70 4.89
N TYR A 36 18.27 -7.86 5.52
CA TYR A 36 18.11 -7.71 6.97
C TYR A 36 17.78 -9.03 7.68
N GLY A 37 17.56 -10.12 6.95
CA GLY A 37 17.28 -11.45 7.50
C GLY A 37 15.85 -11.67 8.00
N ASP A 38 14.99 -10.64 7.94
CA ASP A 38 13.62 -10.69 8.44
C ASP A 38 12.66 -9.88 7.55
N THR A 39 11.35 -10.07 7.74
CA THR A 39 10.27 -9.29 7.10
C THR A 39 10.32 -7.80 7.50
N PRO A 40 9.92 -6.89 6.60
CA PRO A 40 9.80 -5.47 6.96
C PRO A 40 8.70 -5.28 8.01
N THR A 41 8.97 -4.37 8.96
CA THR A 41 7.94 -3.91 9.90
C THR A 41 6.96 -2.99 9.19
N LYS A 42 5.78 -2.76 9.79
CA LYS A 42 4.79 -1.79 9.26
C LYS A 42 5.39 -0.40 9.02
N MET A 43 6.32 0.04 9.87
CA MET A 43 7.01 1.33 9.70
C MET A 43 7.99 1.30 8.50
N ALA A 44 8.71 0.19 8.30
CA ALA A 44 9.60 0.03 7.15
C ALA A 44 8.82 -0.01 5.83
N THR A 45 7.69 -0.74 5.81
CA THR A 45 6.78 -0.77 4.65
C THR A 45 6.20 0.60 4.35
N ARG A 46 5.72 1.32 5.37
CA ARG A 46 5.19 2.69 5.19
C ARG A 46 6.24 3.68 4.69
N GLY A 47 7.47 3.57 5.20
CA GLY A 47 8.59 4.40 4.73
C GLY A 47 8.92 4.14 3.26
N PHE A 48 8.90 2.87 2.84
CA PHE A 48 9.05 2.50 1.44
C PHE A 48 7.93 3.06 0.57
N ASP A 49 6.67 2.82 0.94
CA ASP A 49 5.51 3.26 0.17
C ASP A 49 5.49 4.80 0.00
N LEU A 50 5.74 5.56 1.08
CA LEU A 50 5.80 7.03 1.03
C LEU A 50 6.95 7.53 0.14
N THR A 51 8.11 6.87 0.20
CA THR A 51 9.25 7.27 -0.64
C THR A 51 8.97 6.98 -2.11
N MET A 52 8.37 5.83 -2.42
CA MET A 52 7.97 5.49 -3.79
C MET A 52 6.97 6.51 -4.33
N ASP A 53 5.97 6.87 -3.52
CA ASP A 53 4.95 7.85 -3.90
C ASP A 53 5.53 9.22 -4.22
N THR A 54 6.35 9.73 -3.32
CA THR A 54 6.98 11.04 -3.51
C THR A 54 7.89 11.08 -4.73
N VAL A 55 8.67 10.02 -4.97
CA VAL A 55 9.52 9.94 -6.17
C VAL A 55 8.68 9.89 -7.45
N LEU A 56 7.61 9.08 -7.48
CA LEU A 56 6.74 9.00 -8.65
C LEU A 56 6.06 10.34 -8.94
N ARG A 57 5.48 10.98 -7.92
CA ARG A 57 4.86 12.31 -8.06
C ARG A 57 5.84 13.39 -8.52
N LEU A 58 7.11 13.32 -8.10
CA LEU A 58 8.15 14.24 -8.56
C LEU A 58 8.49 14.06 -10.04
N VAL A 59 8.41 12.83 -10.59
CA VAL A 59 8.76 12.57 -11.98
C VAL A 59 7.56 12.69 -12.92
N THR A 60 6.32 12.52 -12.44
CA THR A 60 5.11 12.57 -13.26
C THR A 60 4.46 13.94 -13.31
N SER A 61 4.65 14.77 -12.29
CA SER A 61 3.86 15.99 -12.11
C SER A 61 4.76 17.23 -12.00
N SER A 62 4.24 18.37 -12.46
CA SER A 62 5.00 19.64 -12.50
C SER A 62 5.31 20.20 -11.10
N SER A 63 4.51 19.82 -10.11
CA SER A 63 4.66 20.21 -8.71
C SER A 63 4.06 19.14 -7.81
N LEU A 64 4.74 18.85 -6.69
CA LEU A 64 4.21 17.98 -5.65
C LEU A 64 2.85 18.47 -5.13
N TYR A 65 2.69 19.79 -4.98
CA TYR A 65 1.44 20.36 -4.47
C TYR A 65 0.25 20.06 -5.39
N THR A 66 0.45 20.24 -6.70
CA THR A 66 -0.56 19.93 -7.72
C THR A 66 -0.81 18.44 -7.77
N SER A 67 0.23 17.62 -7.70
CA SER A 67 0.07 16.15 -7.75
C SER A 67 -0.81 15.62 -6.64
N VAL A 68 -0.63 16.11 -5.41
CA VAL A 68 -1.40 15.63 -4.25
C VAL A 68 -2.85 16.12 -4.30
N LYS A 69 -3.13 17.23 -4.99
CA LYS A 69 -4.48 17.80 -5.10
C LYS A 69 -5.28 17.24 -6.26
N ASP A 70 -4.62 17.03 -7.40
CA ASP A 70 -5.29 16.82 -8.68
C ASP A 70 -5.18 15.36 -9.17
N ASP A 71 -4.22 14.58 -8.67
CA ASP A 71 -4.03 13.18 -9.05
C ASP A 71 -4.82 12.21 -8.14
N GLU A 72 -5.12 11.03 -8.68
CA GLU A 72 -5.82 9.96 -7.96
C GLU A 72 -4.99 9.36 -6.81
N LEU A 73 -5.67 8.63 -5.91
CA LEU A 73 -5.04 7.92 -4.80
C LEU A 73 -4.10 6.82 -5.33
N THR A 74 -2.90 6.73 -4.77
CA THR A 74 -1.89 5.72 -5.14
C THR A 74 -1.79 4.64 -4.06
N GLU A 75 -1.51 3.39 -4.45
CA GLU A 75 -1.30 2.26 -3.53
C GLU A 75 -0.06 1.47 -3.95
N TYR A 76 0.75 1.05 -2.98
CA TYR A 76 1.98 0.28 -3.24
C TYR A 76 1.96 -1.06 -2.51
N VAL A 77 2.69 -1.20 -1.39
CA VAL A 77 2.78 -2.47 -0.67
C VAL A 77 1.59 -2.65 0.29
N GLU A 78 1.30 -1.66 1.12
CA GLU A 78 0.22 -1.74 2.11
C GLU A 78 -0.53 -0.42 2.33
N ASN A 79 0.01 0.72 1.88
CA ASN A 79 -0.53 2.04 2.19
C ASN A 79 -1.07 2.75 0.95
N LYS A 80 -2.16 3.52 1.18
CA LYS A 80 -2.79 4.42 0.19
C LYS A 80 -2.43 5.88 0.50
N PHE A 81 -2.17 6.69 -0.53
CA PHE A 81 -1.80 8.11 -0.41
C PHE A 81 -2.63 9.00 -1.33
#